data_AF-A0A535W1L1-F1
#
_entry.id   AF-A0A535W1L1-F1
#
_cell.length_a   1.000
_cell.length_b   1.000
_cell.length_c   1.000
_cell.angle_alpha   90.00
_cell.angle_beta   90.00
_cell.angle_gamma   90.00
#
_symmetry.space_group_name_H-M   'P 1'
#
loop_
_entity.id
_entity.type
_entity.pdbx_description
1 polymer ?
#
loop_
_entity_poly.entity_id
_entity_poly.type
_entity_poly.pdbx_seq_one_letter_code
_entity_poly.pdbx_strand_id
1 'polypeptide(L)'
;MTSSYDRYAGWLSILAGVAGIGYALAFVVLKDAELSAVFLTLAPLLAVAGLVAVFERVRNIDAGYATLALAIGAFGSLAASTHGAYDLANVLHAPPGGVPDLPSAVDARGYGTFGLTGIALGLLAWLAGRSPDLPSWVSPLGIVLGLVLVVTWLARLIVLDTTSMLVLGPALVSGLLSPIFFLLLGAWLLGWRRQ
;
A
#
# COMPACT_ATOMS: atom_id res chain seq x y z
N MET A 1 -8.15 -24.95 -10.97
CA MET A 1 -9.29 -24.09 -10.56
C MET A 1 -8.79 -23.12 -9.48
N THR A 2 -9.23 -21.86 -9.49
CA THR A 2 -8.91 -20.88 -8.44
C THR A 2 -9.82 -21.12 -7.23
N SER A 3 -9.30 -20.96 -6.01
CA SER A 3 -10.12 -21.11 -4.79
C SER A 3 -11.16 -19.98 -4.68
N SER A 4 -12.18 -20.15 -3.83
CA SER A 4 -13.14 -19.06 -3.55
C SER A 4 -12.43 -17.82 -3.01
N TYR A 5 -11.42 -18.01 -2.15
CA TYR A 5 -10.65 -16.91 -1.58
C TYR A 5 -9.75 -16.24 -2.64
N ASP A 6 -9.15 -16.99 -3.56
CA ASP A 6 -8.37 -16.43 -4.67
C ASP A 6 -9.20 -15.47 -5.52
N ARG A 7 -10.47 -15.81 -5.79
CA ARG A 7 -11.36 -14.94 -6.56
C ARG A 7 -11.69 -13.65 -5.79
N TYR A 8 -11.98 -13.78 -4.50
CA TYR A 8 -12.25 -12.64 -3.63
C TYR A 8 -11.04 -11.70 -3.53
N ALA A 9 -9.88 -12.23 -3.15
CA ALA A 9 -8.63 -11.48 -3.07
C ALA A 9 -8.20 -10.92 -4.42
N GLY A 10 -8.47 -11.64 -5.51
CA GLY A 10 -8.21 -11.19 -6.87
C GLY A 10 -8.96 -9.91 -7.22
N TRP A 11 -10.28 -9.90 -7.01
CA TRP A 11 -11.10 -8.71 -7.24
C TRP A 11 -10.74 -7.56 -6.33
N LEU A 12 -10.53 -7.81 -5.02
CA LEU A 12 -10.15 -6.75 -4.10
C LEU A 12 -8.76 -6.16 -4.41
N SER A 13 -7.80 -6.98 -4.87
CA SER A 13 -6.50 -6.47 -5.33
C SER A 13 -6.66 -5.60 -6.59
N ILE A 14 -7.52 -5.98 -7.54
CA ILE A 14 -7.82 -5.12 -8.70
C ILE A 14 -8.42 -3.80 -8.24
N LEU A 15 -9.42 -3.83 -7.35
CA LEU A 15 -10.04 -2.62 -6.82
C LEU A 15 -9.03 -1.76 -6.03
N ALA A 16 -8.14 -2.37 -5.25
CA ALA A 16 -7.06 -1.66 -4.56
C ALA A 16 -6.13 -0.96 -5.56
N GLY A 17 -5.76 -1.64 -6.65
CA GLY A 17 -4.95 -1.07 -7.71
C GLY A 17 -5.64 0.09 -8.44
N VAL A 18 -6.91 -0.08 -8.81
CA VAL A 18 -7.72 0.99 -9.43
C VAL A 18 -7.88 2.18 -8.48
N ALA A 19 -8.19 1.94 -7.21
CA ALA A 19 -8.29 2.99 -6.19
C ALA A 19 -6.95 3.69 -5.97
N GLY A 20 -5.83 2.97 -6.03
CA GLY A 20 -4.48 3.55 -5.97
C GLY A 20 -4.16 4.44 -7.17
N ILE A 21 -4.59 4.08 -8.39
CA ILE A 21 -4.52 4.98 -9.55
C ILE A 21 -5.39 6.22 -9.31
N GLY A 22 -6.61 6.03 -8.82
CA GLY A 22 -7.52 7.12 -8.44
C GLY A 22 -6.87 8.09 -7.45
N TYR A 23 -6.24 7.55 -6.40
CA TYR A 23 -5.47 8.33 -5.43
C TYR A 23 -4.36 9.14 -6.10
N ALA A 24 -3.52 8.50 -6.91
CA ALA A 24 -2.40 9.17 -7.57
C ALA A 24 -2.88 10.29 -8.51
N LEU A 25 -3.94 10.05 -9.29
CA LEU A 25 -4.52 11.07 -10.16
C LEU A 25 -5.12 12.22 -9.37
N ALA A 26 -5.90 11.93 -8.32
CA ALA A 26 -6.52 12.94 -7.46
C ALA A 26 -5.45 13.82 -6.78
N PHE A 27 -4.44 13.20 -6.19
CA PHE A 27 -3.40 13.88 -5.41
C PHE A 27 -2.37 14.62 -6.28
N VAL A 28 -1.93 14.01 -7.39
CA VAL A 28 -0.83 14.56 -8.21
C VAL A 28 -1.35 15.46 -9.33
N VAL A 29 -2.37 15.02 -10.06
CA VAL A 29 -2.82 15.67 -11.30
C VAL A 29 -3.95 16.66 -11.01
N LEU A 30 -5.02 16.19 -10.38
CA LEU A 30 -6.23 16.98 -10.15
C LEU A 30 -6.07 17.96 -8.98
N LYS A 31 -5.17 17.66 -8.04
CA LYS A 31 -5.01 18.41 -6.77
C LYS A 31 -6.31 18.46 -5.97
N ASP A 32 -7.08 17.37 -6.02
CA ASP A 32 -8.36 17.22 -5.34
C ASP A 32 -8.16 16.51 -4.00
N ALA A 33 -8.17 17.31 -2.93
CA ALA A 33 -7.92 16.82 -1.58
C ALA A 33 -9.01 15.84 -1.11
N GLU A 34 -10.29 16.11 -1.41
CA GLU A 34 -11.40 15.26 -0.98
C GLU A 34 -11.31 13.89 -1.66
N LEU A 35 -11.15 13.88 -2.98
CA LEU A 35 -11.09 12.64 -3.75
C LEU A 35 -9.84 11.81 -3.40
N SER A 36 -8.70 12.48 -3.20
CA SER A 36 -7.47 11.79 -2.75
C SER A 36 -7.66 11.16 -1.37
N ALA A 37 -8.30 11.86 -0.43
CA ALA A 37 -8.58 11.34 0.91
C ALA A 37 -9.49 10.10 0.87
N VAL A 38 -10.57 10.13 0.06
CA VAL A 38 -11.47 8.98 -0.12
C VAL A 38 -10.72 7.76 -0.66
N PHE A 39 -9.90 7.94 -1.69
CA PHE A 39 -9.14 6.82 -2.24
C PHE A 39 -8.10 6.28 -1.26
N LEU A 40 -7.45 7.15 -0.48
CA LEU A 40 -6.50 6.73 0.56
C LEU A 40 -7.19 6.00 1.71
N THR A 41 -8.44 6.32 2.03
CA THR A 41 -9.23 5.55 2.99
C THR A 41 -9.53 4.14 2.49
N LEU A 42 -9.90 3.99 1.21
CA LEU A 42 -10.41 2.74 0.66
C LEU A 42 -9.32 1.78 0.16
N ALA A 43 -8.35 2.28 -0.61
CA ALA A 43 -7.37 1.43 -1.29
C ALA A 43 -6.60 0.48 -0.33
N PRO A 44 -6.12 0.93 0.84
CA PRO A 44 -5.40 0.06 1.78
C PRO A 44 -6.27 -1.05 2.36
N LEU A 45 -7.56 -0.80 2.61
CA LEU A 45 -8.48 -1.82 3.12
C LEU A 45 -8.71 -2.94 2.09
N LEU A 46 -8.83 -2.55 0.81
CA LEU A 46 -8.99 -3.48 -0.30
C LEU A 46 -7.73 -4.34 -0.51
N ALA A 47 -6.54 -3.74 -0.31
CA ALA A 47 -5.26 -4.40 -0.47
C ALA A 47 -5.03 -5.58 0.51
N VAL A 48 -5.62 -5.54 1.71
CA VAL A 48 -5.42 -6.55 2.76
C VAL A 48 -5.72 -7.96 2.25
N ALA A 49 -6.78 -8.15 1.45
CA ALA A 49 -7.14 -9.48 0.94
C ALA A 49 -6.04 -10.07 0.04
N GLY A 50 -5.40 -9.23 -0.78
CA GLY A 50 -4.24 -9.61 -1.58
C GLY A 50 -3.03 -9.98 -0.73
N LEU A 51 -2.76 -9.22 0.34
CA LEU A 51 -1.67 -9.53 1.29
C LEU A 51 -1.89 -10.88 1.99
N VAL A 52 -3.13 -11.17 2.42
CA VAL A 52 -3.48 -12.47 2.98
C VAL A 52 -3.30 -13.59 1.94
N ALA A 53 -3.64 -13.36 0.68
CA ALA A 53 -3.46 -14.35 -0.38
C ALA A 53 -1.97 -14.66 -0.65
N VAL A 54 -1.08 -13.66 -0.51
CA VAL A 54 0.37 -13.86 -0.55
C VAL A 54 0.84 -14.60 0.70
N PHE A 55 0.40 -14.19 1.89
CA PHE A 55 0.71 -14.85 3.16
C PHE A 55 0.40 -16.36 3.12
N GLU A 56 -0.80 -16.74 2.66
CA GLU A 56 -1.23 -18.13 2.59
C GLU A 56 -0.29 -19.02 1.74
N ARG A 57 0.38 -18.42 0.75
CA ARG A 57 1.32 -19.09 -0.17
C ARG A 57 2.76 -19.11 0.32
N VAL A 58 3.08 -18.32 1.33
CA VAL A 58 4.44 -18.22 1.87
C VAL A 58 4.56 -18.71 3.32
N ARG A 59 3.46 -18.92 4.03
CA ARG A 59 3.46 -19.39 5.42
C ARG A 59 4.12 -20.76 5.63
N ASN A 60 4.15 -21.60 4.60
CA ASN A 60 4.84 -22.90 4.65
C ASN A 60 6.35 -22.78 4.41
N ILE A 61 6.84 -21.63 3.91
CA ILE A 61 8.27 -21.35 3.79
C ILE A 61 8.85 -20.97 5.15
N ASP A 62 8.21 -20.03 5.84
CA ASP A 62 8.51 -19.65 7.22
C ASP A 62 7.28 -19.00 7.87
N ALA A 63 6.63 -19.73 8.77
CA ALA A 63 5.38 -19.28 9.38
C ALA A 63 5.57 -18.05 10.28
N GLY A 64 6.73 -17.92 10.94
CA GLY A 64 7.02 -16.81 11.85
C GLY A 64 7.16 -15.50 11.09
N TYR A 65 8.01 -15.47 10.07
CA TYR A 65 8.18 -14.28 9.23
C TYR A 65 6.91 -13.95 8.44
N ALA A 66 6.19 -14.96 7.92
CA ALA A 66 4.94 -14.73 7.19
C ALA A 66 3.89 -14.07 8.10
N THR A 67 3.72 -14.57 9.33
CA THR A 67 2.74 -14.04 10.29
C THR A 67 3.11 -12.63 10.72
N LEU A 68 4.38 -12.39 11.02
CA LEU A 68 4.89 -11.05 11.35
C LEU A 68 4.62 -10.06 10.21
N ALA A 69 4.93 -10.45 8.98
CA ALA A 69 4.74 -9.59 7.81
C ALA A 69 3.25 -9.28 7.58
N LEU A 70 2.36 -10.26 7.74
CA LEU A 70 0.92 -10.03 7.64
C LEU A 70 0.41 -9.10 8.74
N ALA A 71 0.85 -9.29 9.99
CA ALA A 71 0.43 -8.44 11.12
C ALA A 71 0.86 -6.98 10.91
N ILE A 72 2.13 -6.76 10.54
CA ILE A 72 2.64 -5.43 10.21
C ILE A 72 1.89 -4.83 9.02
N GLY A 73 1.64 -5.62 7.97
CA GLY A 73 0.95 -5.16 6.75
C GLY A 73 -0.51 -4.80 6.98
N ALA A 74 -1.22 -5.57 7.81
CA ALA A 74 -2.58 -5.26 8.23
C ALA A 74 -2.63 -3.96 9.05
N PHE A 75 -1.69 -3.78 9.98
CA PHE A 75 -1.56 -2.53 10.74
C PHE A 75 -1.24 -1.34 9.82
N GLY A 76 -0.28 -1.48 8.90
CA GLY A 76 0.06 -0.43 7.93
C GLY A 76 -1.12 -0.06 7.03
N SER A 77 -1.93 -1.04 6.62
CA SER A 77 -3.15 -0.81 5.84
C SER A 77 -4.22 -0.06 6.64
N LEU A 78 -4.43 -0.41 7.90
CA LEU A 78 -5.35 0.31 8.79
C LEU A 78 -4.87 1.73 9.09
N ALA A 79 -3.56 1.92 9.31
CA ALA A 79 -2.96 3.23 9.50
C ALA A 79 -3.14 4.12 8.26
N ALA A 80 -2.92 3.58 7.05
CA ALA A 80 -3.17 4.30 5.79
C ALA A 80 -4.64 4.65 5.60
N SER A 81 -5.54 3.73 5.89
CA SER A 81 -6.98 4.02 5.82
C SER A 81 -7.37 5.13 6.79
N THR A 82 -6.82 5.09 8.01
CA THR A 82 -7.01 6.12 9.04
C THR A 82 -6.40 7.45 8.62
N HIS A 83 -5.27 7.44 7.92
CA HIS A 83 -4.66 8.63 7.33
C HIS A 83 -5.61 9.30 6.33
N GLY A 84 -6.15 8.54 5.37
CA GLY A 84 -7.14 9.07 4.43
C GLY A 84 -8.40 9.58 5.14
N ALA A 85 -8.86 8.88 6.19
CA ALA A 85 -10.02 9.32 6.97
C ALA A 85 -9.75 10.62 7.74
N TYR A 86 -8.53 10.78 8.25
CA TYR A 86 -8.08 12.02 8.89
C TYR A 86 -8.04 13.18 7.88
N ASP A 87 -7.51 12.95 6.68
CA ASP A 87 -7.49 13.97 5.63
C ASP A 87 -8.92 14.34 5.21
N LEU A 88 -9.79 13.35 5.02
CA LEU A 88 -11.19 13.57 4.64
C LEU A 88 -11.94 14.38 5.69
N ALA A 89 -11.75 14.07 6.98
CA ALA A 89 -12.37 14.82 8.07
C ALA A 89 -11.97 16.30 8.05
N ASN A 90 -10.69 16.59 7.80
CA ASN A 90 -10.17 17.95 7.73
C ASN A 90 -10.59 18.71 6.45
N VAL A 91 -10.79 18.00 5.34
CA VAL A 91 -11.32 18.61 4.11
C VAL A 91 -12.79 18.97 4.27
N LEU A 92 -13.59 18.08 4.85
CA LEU A 92 -15.03 18.31 5.05
C LEU A 92 -15.31 19.35 6.13
N HIS A 93 -14.51 19.37 7.20
CA HIS A 93 -14.67 20.28 8.33
C HIS A 93 -13.30 20.80 8.81
N ALA A 94 -12.75 21.77 8.08
CA ALA A 94 -11.47 22.35 8.44
C ALA A 94 -11.53 23.04 9.82
N PRO A 95 -10.52 22.83 10.69
CA PRO A 95 -10.46 23.54 11.96
C PRO A 95 -10.30 25.05 11.73
N PRO A 96 -10.82 25.90 12.64
CA PRO A 96 -10.58 27.34 12.59
C PRO A 96 -9.07 27.63 12.61
N GLY A 97 -8.58 28.35 11.59
CA GLY A 97 -7.15 28.63 11.42
C GLY A 97 -6.39 27.65 10.51
N GLY A 98 -7.06 26.64 9.95
CA GLY A 98 -6.48 25.67 9.03
C GLY A 98 -5.81 24.48 9.74
N VAL A 99 -5.45 23.46 8.96
CA VAL A 99 -4.82 22.24 9.47
C VAL A 99 -3.33 22.52 9.76
N PRO A 100 -2.87 22.41 11.03
CA PRO A 100 -1.46 22.60 11.34
C PRO A 100 -0.60 21.52 10.68
N ASP A 101 0.61 21.88 10.23
CA ASP A 101 1.59 20.92 9.69
C ASP A 101 2.32 20.12 10.80
N LEU A 102 1.53 19.47 11.66
CA LEU A 102 2.00 18.60 12.73
C LEU A 102 1.90 17.13 12.31
N PRO A 103 2.82 16.25 12.75
CA PRO A 103 2.65 14.81 12.57
C PRO A 103 1.34 14.31 13.23
N SER A 104 0.57 13.51 12.51
CA SER A 104 -0.58 12.81 13.07
C SER A 104 -0.17 11.90 14.23
N ALA A 105 -0.98 11.85 15.29
CA ALA A 105 -0.73 10.99 16.46
C ALA A 105 -0.87 9.50 16.15
N VAL A 106 -1.63 9.14 15.10
CA VAL A 106 -1.88 7.74 14.71
C VAL A 106 -1.00 7.29 13.53
N ASP A 107 -0.58 8.23 12.69
CA ASP A 107 0.26 7.93 11.51
C ASP A 107 1.27 9.05 11.23
N ALA A 108 2.20 9.23 12.15
CA ALA A 108 3.18 10.31 12.12
C ALA A 108 3.98 10.31 10.81
N ARG A 109 3.75 11.35 9.98
CA ARG A 109 4.37 11.53 8.65
C ARG A 109 4.21 10.31 7.73
N GLY A 110 3.19 9.48 7.94
CA GLY A 110 2.95 8.27 7.16
C GLY A 110 3.75 7.05 7.62
N TYR A 111 4.15 6.94 8.90
CA TYR A 111 4.89 5.80 9.42
C TYR A 111 4.21 4.45 9.18
N GLY A 112 2.93 4.32 9.54
CA GLY A 112 2.15 3.13 9.26
C GLY A 112 1.90 2.98 7.77
N THR A 113 1.49 4.08 7.11
CA THR A 113 1.15 4.08 5.67
C THR A 113 2.29 3.60 4.79
N PHE A 114 3.50 4.12 5.02
CA PHE A 114 4.66 3.91 4.16
C PHE A 114 5.70 3.01 4.83
N GLY A 115 6.11 3.32 6.07
CA GLY A 115 7.18 2.60 6.77
C GLY A 115 6.82 1.14 7.06
N LEU A 116 5.74 0.92 7.82
CA LEU A 116 5.30 -0.42 8.19
C LEU A 116 4.79 -1.21 6.98
N THR A 117 3.98 -0.61 6.11
CA THR A 117 3.56 -1.25 4.84
C THR A 117 4.76 -1.66 4.00
N GLY A 118 5.79 -0.81 3.90
CA GLY A 118 7.00 -1.10 3.15
C GLY A 118 7.79 -2.29 3.71
N ILE A 119 7.94 -2.35 5.03
CA ILE A 119 8.58 -3.50 5.73
C ILE A 119 7.78 -4.78 5.49
N ALA A 120 6.45 -4.73 5.66
CA ALA A 120 5.58 -5.89 5.45
C ALA A 120 5.66 -6.43 4.02
N LEU A 121 5.60 -5.55 3.02
CA LEU A 121 5.74 -5.92 1.61
C LEU A 121 7.13 -6.50 1.32
N GLY A 122 8.20 -5.89 1.86
CA GLY A 122 9.55 -6.41 1.71
C GLY A 122 9.70 -7.84 2.26
N LEU A 123 9.15 -8.11 3.45
CA LEU A 123 9.17 -9.45 4.06
C LEU A 123 8.35 -10.47 3.28
N LEU A 124 7.10 -10.13 2.89
CA LEU A 124 6.26 -11.02 2.09
C LEU A 124 6.89 -11.31 0.71
N ALA A 125 7.47 -10.30 0.06
CA ALA A 125 8.11 -10.44 -1.23
C ALA A 125 9.40 -11.27 -1.16
N TRP A 126 10.22 -11.07 -0.12
CA TRP A 126 11.40 -11.89 0.15
C TRP A 126 11.04 -13.38 0.40
N LEU A 127 9.94 -13.65 1.10
CA LEU A 127 9.39 -15.00 1.24
C LEU A 127 8.85 -15.53 -0.10
N ALA A 128 8.16 -14.70 -0.87
CA ALA A 128 7.61 -15.08 -2.17
C ALA A 128 8.70 -15.53 -3.16
N GLY A 129 9.90 -14.94 -3.11
CA GLY A 129 11.04 -15.35 -3.94
C GLY A 129 11.55 -16.77 -3.67
N ARG A 130 11.08 -17.41 -2.59
CA ARG A 130 11.42 -18.79 -2.21
C ARG A 130 10.21 -19.74 -2.33
N SER A 131 9.06 -19.23 -2.78
CA SER A 131 7.85 -20.04 -2.96
C SER A 131 7.64 -20.35 -4.44
N PRO A 132 7.40 -21.63 -4.82
CA PRO A 132 6.99 -21.98 -6.17
C PRO A 132 5.54 -21.60 -6.46
N ASP A 133 4.75 -21.26 -5.44
CA ASP A 133 3.31 -21.01 -5.53
C ASP A 133 2.97 -19.57 -5.96
N LEU A 134 3.98 -18.72 -6.17
CA LEU A 134 3.84 -17.33 -6.58
C LEU A 134 4.65 -17.06 -7.86
N PRO A 135 4.18 -16.14 -8.72
CA PRO A 135 4.90 -15.81 -9.94
C PRO A 135 6.18 -15.04 -9.61
N SER A 136 7.23 -15.26 -10.40
CA SER A 136 8.59 -14.78 -10.14
C SER A 136 8.72 -13.26 -10.04
N TRP A 137 7.77 -12.49 -10.58
CA TRP A 137 7.74 -11.03 -10.50
C TRP A 137 7.35 -10.50 -9.12
N VAL A 138 6.65 -11.28 -8.27
CA VAL A 138 6.15 -10.81 -6.97
C VAL A 138 7.29 -10.40 -6.05
N SER A 139 8.36 -11.20 -6.02
CA SER A 139 9.54 -10.93 -5.19
C SER A 139 10.26 -9.62 -5.56
N PRO A 140 10.80 -9.45 -6.78
CA PRO A 140 11.52 -8.23 -7.13
C PRO A 140 10.62 -6.99 -7.07
N LEU A 141 9.38 -7.06 -7.59
CA LEU A 141 8.48 -5.91 -7.57
C LEU A 141 8.08 -5.52 -6.15
N GLY A 142 7.75 -6.51 -5.30
CA GLY A 142 7.38 -6.26 -3.91
C GLY A 142 8.54 -5.74 -3.05
N ILE A 143 9.77 -6.22 -3.27
CA ILE A 143 10.97 -5.69 -2.60
C ILE A 143 11.21 -4.23 -3.01
N VAL A 144 11.18 -3.92 -4.31
CA VAL A 144 11.39 -2.55 -4.80
C VAL A 144 10.29 -1.63 -4.26
N LEU A 145 9.03 -2.03 -4.33
CA LEU A 145 7.92 -1.27 -3.76
C LEU A 145 8.10 -1.05 -2.25
N GLY A 146 8.46 -2.09 -1.50
CA GLY A 146 8.70 -2.01 -0.06
C GLY A 146 9.80 -1.01 0.30
N LEU A 147 10.93 -1.06 -0.41
CA LEU A 147 12.03 -0.12 -0.22
C LEU A 147 11.63 1.33 -0.54
N VAL A 148 10.94 1.55 -1.67
CA VAL A 148 10.48 2.89 -2.07
C VAL A 148 9.50 3.46 -1.05
N LEU A 149 8.61 2.65 -0.47
CA LEU A 149 7.71 3.08 0.60
C LEU A 149 8.49 3.50 1.86
N VAL A 150 9.47 2.70 2.31
CA VAL A 150 10.31 3.08 3.46
C VAL A 150 11.08 4.38 3.18
N VAL A 151 11.62 4.55 1.98
CA VAL A 151 12.28 5.80 1.57
C VAL A 151 11.29 6.97 1.56
N THR A 152 10.06 6.77 1.11
CA THR A 152 9.01 7.80 1.12
C THR A 152 8.71 8.27 2.54
N TRP A 153 8.62 7.34 3.50
CA TRP A 153 8.46 7.68 4.90
C TRP A 153 9.65 8.48 5.45
N LEU A 154 10.88 8.00 5.24
CA LEU A 154 12.09 8.68 5.72
C LEU A 154 12.21 10.08 5.13
N ALA A 155 11.90 10.25 3.85
CA ALA A 155 11.88 11.56 3.20
C ALA A 155 10.87 12.49 3.87
N ARG A 156 9.63 12.04 4.13
CA ARG A 156 8.60 12.83 4.83
C ARG A 156 8.92 13.11 6.30
N LEU A 157 9.72 12.25 6.93
CA LEU A 157 10.14 12.41 8.31
C LEU A 157 11.26 13.45 8.47
N ILE A 158 12.20 13.48 7.52
CA ILE A 158 13.42 14.30 7.60
C ILE A 158 13.25 15.63 6.86
N VAL A 159 12.61 15.62 5.69
CA VAL A 159 12.43 16.79 4.82
C VAL A 159 11.02 17.33 5.00
N LEU A 160 10.92 18.48 5.68
CA LEU A 160 9.63 19.12 5.98
C LEU A 160 8.99 19.78 4.75
N ASP A 161 9.81 20.25 3.80
CA ASP A 161 9.31 20.79 2.54
C ASP A 161 8.71 19.67 1.67
N THR A 162 7.37 19.66 1.59
CA THR A 162 6.58 18.69 0.84
C THR A 162 6.75 18.80 -0.68
N THR A 163 7.31 19.91 -1.16
CA THR A 163 7.55 20.16 -2.59
C THR A 163 8.94 19.72 -3.05
N SER A 164 9.80 19.32 -2.11
CA SER A 164 11.14 18.80 -2.40
C SER A 164 11.07 17.55 -3.28
N MET A 165 11.95 17.48 -4.28
CA MET A 165 12.09 16.29 -5.15
C MET A 165 12.48 15.04 -4.37
N LEU A 166 13.13 15.18 -3.20
CA LEU A 166 13.44 14.06 -2.32
C LEU A 166 12.19 13.43 -1.69
N VAL A 167 11.10 14.20 -1.56
CA VAL A 167 9.80 13.74 -1.07
C VAL A 167 8.93 13.30 -2.25
N LEU A 168 8.81 14.14 -3.27
CA LEU A 168 7.92 13.88 -4.42
C LEU A 168 8.38 12.68 -5.26
N GLY A 169 9.69 12.50 -5.47
CA GLY A 169 10.22 11.41 -6.28
C GLY A 169 9.79 10.03 -5.77
N PRO A 170 10.16 9.62 -4.54
CA PRO A 170 9.73 8.34 -3.96
C PRO A 170 8.21 8.19 -3.86
N ALA A 171 7.49 9.28 -3.56
CA ALA A 171 6.03 9.27 -3.50
C ALA A 171 5.39 8.96 -4.86
N LEU A 172 5.91 9.56 -5.94
CA LEU A 172 5.45 9.27 -7.31
C LEU A 172 5.76 7.83 -7.71
N VAL A 173 6.98 7.35 -7.41
CA VAL A 173 7.39 5.98 -7.73
C VAL A 173 6.51 4.96 -6.99
N SER A 174 6.27 5.15 -5.69
CA SER A 174 5.37 4.26 -4.93
C SER A 174 3.92 4.36 -5.42
N GLY A 175 3.45 5.55 -5.78
CA GLY A 175 2.14 5.79 -6.38
C GLY A 175 1.91 5.09 -7.72
N LEU A 176 2.97 4.73 -8.44
CA LEU A 176 2.91 3.91 -9.66
C LEU A 176 3.07 2.42 -9.36
N LEU A 177 4.08 2.06 -8.57
CA LEU A 177 4.42 0.66 -8.30
C LEU A 177 3.33 -0.07 -7.51
N SER A 178 2.69 0.60 -6.54
CA SER A 178 1.66 -0.02 -5.71
C SER A 178 0.44 -0.45 -6.53
N PRO A 179 -0.17 0.43 -7.36
CA PRO A 179 -1.24 0.00 -8.24
C PRO A 179 -0.85 -1.13 -9.19
N ILE A 180 0.33 -1.06 -9.81
CA ILE A 180 0.82 -2.10 -10.71
C ILE A 180 0.92 -3.44 -9.97
N PHE A 181 1.49 -3.46 -8.77
CA PHE A 181 1.61 -4.67 -7.97
C PHE A 181 0.25 -5.30 -7.69
N PHE A 182 -0.74 -4.53 -7.22
CA PHE A 182 -2.06 -5.06 -6.88
C PHE A 182 -2.89 -5.45 -8.11
N LEU A 183 -2.77 -4.73 -9.23
CA LEU A 183 -3.41 -5.11 -10.49
C LEU A 183 -2.87 -6.43 -11.02
N LEU A 184 -1.54 -6.60 -11.04
CA LEU A 184 -0.90 -7.84 -11.48
C LEU A 184 -1.20 -9.01 -10.54
N LEU A 185 -1.19 -8.76 -9.23
CA LEU A 185 -1.53 -9.77 -8.23
C LEU A 185 -2.97 -10.22 -8.40
N GLY A 186 -3.90 -9.27 -8.56
CA GLY A 186 -5.31 -9.55 -8.76
C GLY A 186 -5.58 -10.35 -10.03
N ALA A 187 -4.99 -9.93 -11.15
CA ALA A 187 -5.03 -10.65 -12.42
C ALA A 187 -4.56 -12.12 -12.26
N TRP A 188 -3.41 -12.32 -11.61
CA TRP A 188 -2.84 -13.65 -11.41
C TRP A 188 -3.71 -14.51 -10.48
N LEU A 189 -4.27 -13.94 -9.40
CA LEU A 189 -5.20 -14.62 -8.50
C LEU A 189 -6.48 -15.07 -9.21
N LEU A 190 -6.98 -14.27 -10.16
CA LEU A 190 -8.10 -14.62 -11.04
C LEU A 190 -7.75 -15.63 -12.13
N GLY A 191 -6.48 -16.02 -12.26
CA GLY A 191 -6.02 -17.01 -13.22
C GLY A 191 -5.57 -16.42 -14.57
N TRP A 192 -5.51 -15.10 -14.71
CA TRP A 192 -4.95 -14.48 -15.92
C TRP A 192 -3.44 -14.74 -15.93
N ARG A 193 -2.95 -15.35 -17.02
CA ARG A 193 -1.52 -15.68 -17.21
C ARG A 193 -0.93 -16.68 -16.20
N ARG A 194 -1.74 -17.60 -15.63
CA ARG A 194 -1.21 -18.84 -15.01
C ARG A 194 -0.85 -19.84 -16.12
N GLN A 195 0.23 -19.58 -16.85
CA GLN A 195 0.90 -20.55 -17.72
C GLN A 195 2.31 -20.78 -17.19
#